data_AF-A0A438BQV0-F1
#
_entry.id   AF-A0A438BQV0-F1
#
_cell.length_a   1.000
_cell.length_b   1.000
_cell.length_c   1.000
_cell.angle_alpha   90.00
_cell.angle_beta   90.00
_cell.angle_gamma   90.00
#
_symmetry.space_group_name_H-M   'P 1'
#
loop_
_entity.id
_entity.type
_entity.pdbx_description
1 polymer ?
#
loop_
_entity_poly.entity_id
_entity_poly.type
_entity_poly.pdbx_seq_one_letter_code
_entity_poly.pdbx_strand_id
1 'polypeptide(L)'
;MRWFNLPAASFYFHVFEELVNPDFLVIHASGSVKIAGNNLAGSVKLNDFTMSLKWSKIGNLRMFLIQPVIWTLIETVFLPYVNVHLGKGFPLPIIHGFTLQNAEIICSYSKITVCSNVAYEDPQNLNQLPFHSYRNTVML
;
A
#
# COMPACT_ATOMS: atom_id res chain seq x y z
N MET A 1 -10.77 -35.78 -5.30
CA MET A 1 -9.66 -34.80 -5.17
C MET A 1 -8.51 -35.46 -4.43
N ARG A 2 -7.43 -35.83 -5.12
CA ARG A 2 -6.35 -36.73 -4.65
C ARG A 2 -4.98 -36.03 -4.59
N TRP A 3 -4.95 -34.71 -4.41
CA TRP A 3 -3.70 -33.92 -4.45
C TRP A 3 -3.14 -33.54 -3.07
N PHE A 4 -3.78 -33.93 -1.97
CA PHE A 4 -3.34 -33.59 -0.60
C PHE A 4 -2.46 -34.65 0.10
N ASN A 5 -2.09 -35.75 -0.57
CA ASN A 5 -1.35 -36.87 0.05
C ASN A 5 0.11 -37.01 -0.44
N LEU A 6 0.71 -35.92 -0.90
CA LEU A 6 2.15 -35.87 -1.16
C LEU A 6 2.86 -35.39 0.12
N PRO A 7 3.86 -36.13 0.64
CA PRO A 7 4.61 -35.72 1.83
C PRO A 7 5.20 -34.32 1.70
N ALA A 8 5.63 -33.94 0.48
CA ALA A 8 6.13 -32.60 0.18
C ALA A 8 5.04 -31.53 0.31
N ALA A 9 3.81 -31.79 -0.14
CA ALA A 9 2.71 -30.81 -0.03
C ALA A 9 2.25 -30.62 1.42
N SER A 10 2.24 -31.69 2.22
CA SER A 10 1.96 -31.61 3.66
C SER A 10 3.07 -30.87 4.40
N PHE A 11 4.34 -31.08 4.03
CA PHE A 11 5.48 -30.35 4.59
C PHE A 11 5.41 -28.85 4.25
N TYR A 12 5.11 -28.52 2.98
CA TYR A 12 4.92 -27.13 2.56
C TYR A 12 3.76 -26.45 3.29
N PHE A 13 2.62 -27.13 3.45
CA PHE A 13 1.46 -26.57 4.15
C PHE A 13 1.72 -26.39 5.65
N HIS A 14 2.42 -27.34 6.28
CA HIS A 14 2.78 -27.25 7.70
C HIS A 14 3.82 -26.14 7.96
N VAL A 15 4.84 -26.02 7.09
CA VAL A 15 5.80 -24.90 7.14
C VAL A 15 5.08 -23.57 6.91
N PHE A 16 4.10 -23.50 6.02
CA PHE A 16 3.35 -22.27 5.76
C PHE A 16 2.43 -21.87 6.93
N GLU A 17 1.75 -22.82 7.57
CA GLU A 17 0.97 -22.59 8.81
C GLU A 17 1.87 -22.16 9.98
N GLU A 18 3.05 -22.77 10.12
CA GLU A 18 4.00 -22.44 11.19
C GLU A 18 4.67 -21.06 10.98
N LEU A 19 4.85 -20.63 9.72
CA LEU A 19 5.27 -19.27 9.36
C LEU A 19 4.20 -18.21 9.65
N VAL A 20 2.94 -18.60 9.86
CA VAL A 20 1.80 -17.71 10.22
C VAL A 20 1.46 -17.80 11.72
N ASN A 21 2.27 -18.49 12.53
CA ASN A 21 2.13 -18.50 13.98
C ASN A 21 2.76 -17.22 14.58
N PRO A 22 2.00 -16.34 15.29
CA PRO A 22 2.50 -15.05 15.76
C PRO A 22 3.65 -15.14 16.80
N ASP A 23 3.85 -16.30 17.42
CA ASP A 23 4.95 -16.55 18.36
C ASP A 23 6.33 -16.65 17.69
N PHE A 24 6.37 -16.80 16.36
CA PHE A 24 7.59 -17.11 15.61
C PHE A 24 8.25 -15.87 14.99
N LEU A 25 7.46 -14.85 14.61
CA LEU A 25 7.95 -13.67 13.89
C LEU A 25 7.24 -12.41 14.40
N VAL A 26 8.00 -11.55 15.09
CA VAL A 26 7.55 -10.24 15.53
C VAL A 26 8.12 -9.19 14.59
N ILE A 27 7.26 -8.41 13.94
CA ILE A 27 7.65 -7.37 12.98
C ILE A 27 7.33 -6.00 13.58
N HIS A 28 8.35 -5.16 13.70
CA HIS A 28 8.21 -3.77 14.05
C HIS A 28 8.31 -2.92 12.78
N ALA A 29 7.21 -2.29 12.42
CA ALA A 29 7.12 -1.42 11.25
C ALA A 29 6.48 -0.09 11.63
N SER A 30 6.89 0.96 10.92
CA SER A 30 6.28 2.27 10.97
C SER A 30 5.63 2.59 9.63
N GLY A 31 4.52 3.32 9.68
CA GLY A 31 3.79 3.77 8.49
C GLY A 31 3.63 5.27 8.49
N SER A 32 3.60 5.87 7.30
CA SER A 32 3.21 7.26 7.11
C SER A 32 2.09 7.34 6.08
N VAL A 33 1.21 8.32 6.24
CA VAL A 33 0.05 8.53 5.37
C VAL A 33 0.06 9.97 4.90
N LYS A 34 -0.30 10.19 3.64
CA LYS A 34 -0.35 11.52 3.01
C LYS A 34 -1.53 11.63 2.05
N ILE A 35 -2.01 12.85 1.85
CA ILE A 35 -3.00 13.15 0.82
C ILE A 35 -2.26 13.52 -0.46
N ALA A 36 -2.57 12.80 -1.54
CA ALA A 36 -2.02 13.02 -2.87
C ALA A 36 -3.17 13.31 -3.83
N GLY A 37 -3.45 14.60 -4.04
CA GLY A 37 -4.66 15.05 -4.75
C GLY A 37 -5.92 14.59 -4.00
N ASN A 38 -6.71 13.74 -4.65
CA ASN A 38 -7.94 13.16 -4.11
C ASN A 38 -7.74 11.73 -3.56
N ASN A 39 -6.50 11.27 -3.44
CA ASN A 39 -6.17 9.93 -2.95
C ASN A 39 -5.48 9.98 -1.58
N LEU A 40 -5.80 9.00 -0.74
CA LEU A 40 -5.07 8.69 0.48
C LEU A 40 -3.90 7.75 0.14
N ALA A 41 -2.71 8.30 0.01
CA ALA A 41 -1.49 7.53 -0.24
C ALA A 41 -0.76 7.23 1.07
N GLY A 42 0.05 6.18 1.06
CA GLY A 42 0.84 5.79 2.23
C GLY A 42 2.22 5.28 1.88
N SER A 43 3.02 5.08 2.91
CA SER A 43 4.26 4.31 2.84
C SER A 43 4.47 3.57 4.15
N VAL A 44 5.20 2.46 4.07
CA VAL A 44 5.62 1.65 5.20
C VAL A 44 7.13 1.54 5.21
N LYS A 45 7.69 1.53 6.41
CA LYS A 45 9.09 1.28 6.69
C LYS A 45 9.19 0.16 7.70
N LEU A 46 10.07 -0.80 7.44
CA LEU A 46 10.44 -1.81 8.40
C LEU A 46 11.48 -1.19 9.35
N ASN A 47 11.23 -1.29 10.66
CA ASN A 47 12.19 -0.85 11.67
C ASN A 47 13.10 -2.02 12.02
N ASP A 48 12.50 -3.13 12.45
CA ASP A 48 13.18 -4.32 12.88
C ASP A 48 12.22 -5.53 12.88
N PHE A 49 12.78 -6.73 12.91
CA PHE A 49 11.99 -7.93 13.15
C PHE A 49 12.78 -8.93 13.98
N THR A 50 12.07 -9.67 14.83
CA THR A 50 12.61 -10.74 15.66
C THR A 50 11.99 -12.06 15.25
N MET A 51 12.82 -13.09 15.09
CA MET A 51 12.41 -14.40 14.60
C MET A 51 12.93 -15.49 15.54
N SER A 52 12.04 -16.40 15.96
CA SER A 52 12.34 -17.48 16.91
C SER A 52 11.69 -18.79 16.46
N LEU A 53 12.43 -19.71 15.85
CA LEU A 53 11.90 -21.05 15.51
C LEU A 53 11.63 -21.84 16.81
N LYS A 54 10.39 -22.32 16.99
CA LYS A 54 10.04 -23.18 18.14
C LYS A 54 10.69 -24.56 18.02
N TRP A 55 10.62 -25.24 16.88
CA TRP A 55 11.21 -26.57 16.69
C TRP A 55 11.56 -26.78 15.22
N SER A 56 12.68 -27.43 14.91
CA SER A 56 12.84 -28.08 13.61
C SER A 56 13.45 -29.46 13.77
N LYS A 57 12.84 -30.44 13.12
CA LYS A 57 13.37 -31.81 12.93
C LYS A 57 14.64 -31.82 12.07
N ILE A 58 15.01 -30.68 11.48
CA ILE A 58 16.28 -30.44 10.78
C ILE A 58 17.23 -29.76 11.79
N GLY A 59 18.30 -30.47 12.19
CA GLY A 59 19.15 -30.08 13.33
C GLY A 59 19.73 -28.66 13.26
N ASN A 60 19.98 -28.05 14.44
CA ASN A 60 20.66 -26.77 14.72
C ASN A 60 20.80 -25.83 13.52
N LEU A 61 19.67 -25.49 12.89
CA LEU A 61 19.66 -24.62 11.74
C LEU A 61 19.85 -23.21 12.28
N ARG A 62 21.05 -22.66 12.08
CA ARG A 62 21.48 -21.40 12.67
C ARG A 62 20.58 -20.27 12.17
N MET A 63 19.64 -19.81 13.01
CA MET A 63 18.73 -18.70 12.70
C MET A 63 19.48 -17.45 12.24
N PHE A 64 20.70 -17.24 12.73
CA PHE A 64 21.62 -16.18 12.30
C PHE A 64 21.90 -16.16 10.79
N LEU A 65 21.81 -17.30 10.08
CA LEU A 65 21.98 -17.35 8.63
C LEU A 65 20.68 -17.05 7.87
N ILE A 66 19.52 -17.36 8.45
CA ILE A 66 18.22 -17.12 7.83
C ILE A 66 17.80 -15.66 7.99
N GLN A 67 18.05 -15.07 9.15
CA GLN A 67 17.67 -13.69 9.46
C GLN A 67 18.14 -12.68 8.39
N PRO A 68 19.41 -12.67 7.93
CA PRO A 68 19.84 -11.75 6.87
C PRO A 68 19.17 -12.04 5.53
N VAL A 69 18.89 -13.31 5.20
CA VAL A 69 18.18 -13.67 3.96
C VAL A 69 16.74 -13.14 3.98
N ILE A 70 16.03 -13.32 5.10
CA ILE A 70 14.68 -12.79 5.29
C ILE A 70 14.69 -11.26 5.30
N TRP A 71 15.66 -10.63 5.98
CA TRP A 71 15.85 -9.18 5.95
C TRP A 71 15.99 -8.65 4.53
N THR A 72 16.89 -9.24 3.74
CA THR A 72 17.09 -8.85 2.35
C THR A 72 15.83 -9.04 1.52
N LEU A 73 15.12 -10.16 1.66
CA LEU A 73 13.87 -10.39 0.93
C LEU A 73 12.80 -9.34 1.28
N ILE A 74 12.66 -9.01 2.57
CA ILE A 74 11.69 -8.00 3.00
C ILE A 74 12.07 -6.63 2.44
N GLU A 75 13.33 -6.19 2.60
CA GLU A 75 13.76 -4.88 2.12
C GLU A 75 13.77 -4.73 0.59
N THR A 76 14.11 -5.79 -0.14
CA THR A 76 14.32 -5.69 -1.60
C THR A 76 13.10 -6.08 -2.43
N VAL A 77 12.19 -6.90 -1.90
CA VAL A 77 11.02 -7.38 -2.64
C VAL A 77 9.75 -6.85 -2.02
N PHE A 78 9.50 -7.16 -0.74
CA PHE A 78 8.20 -6.86 -0.12
C PHE A 78 8.01 -5.37 0.13
N LEU A 79 9.00 -4.70 0.74
CA LEU A 79 8.91 -3.30 1.10
C LEU A 79 8.69 -2.38 -0.12
N PRO A 80 9.46 -2.49 -1.23
CA PRO A 80 9.21 -1.68 -2.41
C PRO A 80 7.87 -2.03 -3.08
N TYR A 81 7.49 -3.32 -3.11
CA TYR A 81 6.20 -3.73 -3.68
C TYR A 81 5.01 -3.11 -2.93
N VAL A 82 5.04 -3.19 -1.59
CA VAL A 82 4.01 -2.60 -0.74
C VAL A 82 4.00 -1.08 -0.89
N ASN A 83 5.17 -0.42 -0.89
CA ASN A 83 5.26 1.02 -1.07
C ASN A 83 4.79 1.51 -2.44
N VAL A 84 4.99 0.73 -3.51
CA VAL A 84 4.43 1.04 -4.84
C VAL A 84 2.91 0.99 -4.79
N HIS A 85 2.31 0.01 -4.13
CA HIS A 85 0.86 -0.08 -4.02
C HIS A 85 0.26 0.98 -3.09
N LEU A 86 0.86 1.20 -1.92
CA LEU A 86 0.44 2.27 -1.00
C LEU A 86 0.62 3.66 -1.62
N GLY A 87 1.65 3.84 -2.45
CA GLY A 87 1.94 5.08 -3.15
C GLY A 87 0.91 5.45 -4.22
N LYS A 88 0.26 4.45 -4.86
CA LYS A 88 -0.90 4.70 -5.75
C LYS A 88 -2.06 5.33 -4.98
N GLY A 89 -2.17 4.96 -3.70
CA GLY A 89 -3.18 5.44 -2.77
C GLY A 89 -4.58 4.87 -3.04
N PHE A 90 -5.46 5.17 -2.09
CA PHE A 90 -6.87 4.82 -2.15
C PHE A 90 -7.69 6.06 -2.48
N PRO A 91 -8.54 6.03 -3.51
CA PRO A 91 -9.34 7.20 -3.87
C PRO A 91 -10.34 7.48 -2.76
N LEU A 92 -10.34 8.73 -2.28
CA LEU A 92 -11.31 9.16 -1.29
C LEU A 92 -12.66 9.41 -1.98
N PRO A 93 -13.79 9.05 -1.35
CA PRO A 93 -15.12 9.27 -1.91
C PRO A 93 -15.42 10.78 -1.91
N ILE A 94 -15.07 11.45 -3.00
CA ILE A 94 -15.32 12.88 -3.20
C ILE A 94 -16.31 13.02 -4.36
N ILE A 95 -17.24 13.96 -4.21
CA ILE A 95 -18.20 14.29 -5.25
C ILE A 95 -17.43 14.91 -6.43
N HIS A 96 -17.69 14.43 -7.65
CA HIS A 96 -17.08 14.97 -8.87
C HIS A 96 -17.22 16.50 -8.94
N GLY A 97 -16.17 17.19 -9.37
CA GLY A 97 -16.10 18.65 -9.37
C GLY A 97 -15.58 19.25 -8.06
N PHE A 98 -15.08 18.44 -7.12
CA PHE A 98 -14.41 18.93 -5.92
C PHE A 98 -13.02 18.31 -5.74
N THR A 99 -12.09 19.13 -5.26
CA THR A 99 -10.73 18.72 -4.88
C THR A 99 -10.47 18.99 -3.41
N LEU A 100 -9.68 18.12 -2.79
CA LEU A 100 -9.22 18.36 -1.42
C LEU A 100 -8.12 19.42 -1.42
N GLN A 101 -8.27 20.41 -0.55
CA GLN A 101 -7.25 21.42 -0.24
C GLN A 101 -6.93 21.41 1.25
N ASN A 102 -5.67 21.69 1.57
CA ASN A 102 -5.16 21.79 2.95
C ASN A 102 -5.61 20.62 3.82
N ALA A 103 -5.43 19.40 3.29
CA ALA A 103 -5.86 18.20 3.97
C ALA A 103 -4.87 17.78 5.07
N GLU A 104 -5.39 17.52 6.25
CA GLU A 104 -4.69 17.06 7.44
C GLU A 104 -5.14 15.65 7.79
N ILE A 105 -4.21 14.83 8.27
CA ILE A 105 -4.47 13.45 8.69
C ILE A 105 -4.19 13.35 10.19
N ILE A 106 -5.19 12.89 10.93
CA ILE A 106 -5.11 12.68 12.37
C ILE A 106 -5.23 11.18 12.64
N CYS A 107 -4.16 10.59 13.15
CA CYS A 107 -4.12 9.18 13.56
C CYS A 107 -4.45 9.04 15.04
N SER A 108 -5.50 8.27 15.34
CA SER A 108 -5.90 7.85 16.70
C SER A 108 -5.78 6.34 16.83
N TYR A 109 -5.85 5.81 18.05
CA TYR A 109 -5.64 4.38 18.36
C TYR A 109 -6.34 3.38 17.43
N SER A 110 -7.55 3.69 16.95
CA SER A 110 -8.33 2.80 16.07
C SER A 110 -8.91 3.49 14.83
N LYS A 111 -8.55 4.75 14.59
CA LYS A 111 -9.15 5.57 13.53
C LYS A 111 -8.12 6.47 12.88
N ILE A 112 -8.21 6.58 11.56
CA ILE A 112 -7.51 7.59 10.78
C ILE A 112 -8.57 8.56 10.29
N THR A 113 -8.48 9.81 10.72
CA THR A 113 -9.39 10.89 10.33
C THR A 113 -8.70 11.76 9.29
N VAL A 114 -9.38 12.04 8.18
CA VAL A 114 -8.93 12.98 7.16
C VAL A 114 -9.80 14.23 7.27
N CYS A 115 -9.18 15.36 7.55
CA CYS A 115 -9.83 16.67 7.62
C CYS A 115 -9.33 17.50 6.45
N SER A 116 -10.20 18.02 5.61
CA SER A 116 -9.77 18.79 4.44
C SER A 116 -10.79 19.85 4.06
N ASN A 117 -10.31 20.96 3.51
CA ASN A 117 -11.18 21.90 2.82
C ASN A 117 -11.48 21.34 1.42
N VAL A 118 -12.63 21.69 0.86
CA VAL A 118 -13.00 21.33 -0.50
C VAL A 118 -13.02 22.57 -1.38
N ALA A 119 -12.44 22.47 -2.56
CA ALA A 119 -12.52 23.50 -3.60
C ALA A 119 -13.30 22.96 -4.78
N TYR A 120 -14.18 23.78 -5.34
CA TYR A 120 -14.90 23.44 -6.55
C TYR A 120 -13.96 23.55 -7.76
N GLU A 121 -13.83 22.48 -8.53
CA GLU A 121 -13.19 22.51 -9.84
C GLU A 121 -14.18 23.11 -10.83
N ASP A 122 -13.96 24.38 -11.19
CA ASP A 122 -14.73 25.03 -12.23
C ASP A 122 -14.42 24.39 -13.61
N PRO A 123 -15.40 23.80 -14.32
CA PRO A 123 -15.20 23.24 -15.66
C PRO A 123 -14.79 24.26 -16.74
N GLN A 124 -14.76 25.56 -16.41
CA GLN A 124 -14.57 26.67 -17.36
C GLN A 124 -13.13 26.88 -17.88
N ASN A 125 -12.15 26.04 -17.52
CA ASN A 125 -10.86 26.00 -18.25
C ASN A 125 -10.94 25.28 -19.62
N LEU A 126 -12.14 25.19 -20.21
CA LEU A 126 -12.39 24.82 -21.61
C LEU A 126 -12.44 26.04 -22.57
N ASN A 127 -12.21 27.27 -22.07
CA ASN A 127 -12.29 28.50 -22.87
C ASN A 127 -11.01 28.89 -23.64
N GLN A 128 -10.02 27.98 -23.76
CA GLN A 128 -8.97 28.11 -24.80
C GLN A 128 -9.23 27.18 -25.99
N LEU A 129 -10.48 27.14 -26.46
CA LEU A 129 -10.74 26.82 -27.86
C LEU A 129 -10.59 28.13 -28.65
N PRO A 130 -9.62 28.25 -29.58
CA PRO A 130 -9.57 29.40 -30.47
C PRO A 130 -10.80 29.31 -31.39
N PHE A 131 -11.87 30.02 -31.05
CA PHE A 131 -12.97 30.24 -31.97
C PHE A 131 -12.44 31.06 -33.13
N HIS A 132 -12.00 30.36 -34.17
CA HIS A 132 -11.61 30.96 -35.43
C HIS A 132 -12.83 31.70 -35.98
N SER A 133 -12.69 33.02 -36.04
CA SER A 133 -13.61 33.95 -36.67
C SER A 133 -14.04 33.43 -38.04
N TYR A 134 -15.32 33.07 -38.17
CA TYR A 134 -16.06 33.02 -39.43
C TYR A 134 -17.45 33.60 -39.18
N ARG A 135 -17.53 34.93 -39.13
CA ARG A 135 -18.76 35.67 -39.44
C ARG A 135 -18.41 36.79 -40.40
N ASN A 136 -18.33 36.43 -41.68
CA ASN A 136 -18.63 37.32 -42.80
C ASN A 136 -19.28 36.49 -43.91
N THR A 137 -20.27 37.11 -44.60
CA THR A 137 -21.23 36.56 -45.59
C THR A 137 -22.40 35.79 -44.93
N VAL A 138 -23.69 36.18 -44.99
CA VAL A 138 -24.51 36.76 -46.07
C VAL A 138 -25.77 37.46 -45.46
N MET A 139 -26.29 38.49 -46.16
CA MET A 139 -27.64 39.14 -46.10
C MET A 139 -27.84 40.17 -44.97
N LEU A 140 -28.12 41.46 -45.20
CA LEU A 140 -28.82 42.19 -46.27
C LEU A 140 -28.09 43.48 -46.67
#